data_AF-A0A953C447-F1
#
_entry.id   AF-A0A953C447-F1
#
_cell.length_a   1.000
_cell.length_b   1.000
_cell.length_c   1.000
_cell.angle_alpha   90.00
_cell.angle_beta   90.00
_cell.angle_gamma   90.00
#
_symmetry.space_group_name_H-M   'P 1'
#
loop_
_entity.id
_entity.type
_entity.pdbx_description
1 polymer ?
#
loop_
_entity_poly.entity_id
_entity_poly.type
_entity_poly.pdbx_seq_one_letter_code
_entity_poly.pdbx_strand_id
1 'polypeptide(L)'
;MITKLTASLLRRPRWLLAAALAVTAAAGGAAGIWVDRSDLLGSTWRRIETLLRGDRQRAYVRVISTHFQQLRVSQVNIGRAMISGGSIAPLGDDLLIISPHGQLSYLDVAQTLHTLDVPTPMNMEALRQHELYQSPTFLTRSMRSIDLHVAPTADPNAYDIYLTHDRFSETCLDFVLSRMRLRREGGGALVPEGGWNEVWRAAPCLRFDDVGAMVGYPPQTGGRIVQLNPRELLISIGDYAHVGASDRNSEALNPNSDFGKMVVFDLDTGATRHFASGFRNPQGLVIARDGRIWSTDHGPQGGDEVNLVMEGQSYGWPLVTYGMDYTTPPQRWPLSPAVSTHEGHTRPRLAFVPSVGISAIAQADPVQFPNWAGSLLVASMRAQTLFVVRTEGDEIIFSEPIPLNFRLRDIATLADGRLAILADGSTLLVIENADMPQRNVEVAAFQSLPPAGPEEGARTEGSRVDWGRSAFEASCAACHSVSGARGVGPPLNGVVGRAVASLEGYPYSAGLRQRQGAWTESAIAEFILRPEAFAPGSDMPSTPLSPPGAQRVAAYLATTRGGGESQHTAGSATPNTPSR
;
A
#
# COMPACT_ATOMS: atom_id res chain seq x y z
N MET A 1 11.13 -26.40 27.20
CA MET A 1 11.21 -25.57 28.43
C MET A 1 11.38 -24.12 27.99
N ILE A 2 10.50 -23.21 28.41
CA ILE A 2 10.64 -21.78 28.16
C ILE A 2 11.36 -21.17 29.37
N THR A 3 12.56 -20.62 29.17
CA THR A 3 13.32 -19.99 30.25
C THR A 3 13.06 -18.50 30.24
N LYS A 4 12.38 -17.97 31.27
CA LYS A 4 12.15 -16.53 31.44
C LYS A 4 13.46 -15.86 31.89
N LEU A 5 14.04 -14.99 31.05
CA LEU A 5 15.22 -14.21 31.43
C LEU A 5 14.80 -13.00 32.26
N THR A 6 15.19 -12.98 33.54
CA THR A 6 14.96 -11.84 34.42
C THR A 6 16.09 -10.81 34.30
N ALA A 7 15.81 -9.54 34.64
CA ALA A 7 16.77 -8.44 34.55
C ALA A 7 18.07 -8.67 35.35
N SER A 8 18.06 -9.56 36.37
CA SER A 8 19.25 -9.90 37.17
C SER A 8 20.24 -10.80 36.42
N LEU A 9 19.77 -11.68 35.53
CA LEU A 9 20.60 -12.56 34.71
C LEU A 9 21.35 -11.76 33.62
N LEU A 10 20.72 -10.72 33.09
CA LEU A 10 21.24 -9.88 32.00
C LEU A 10 22.37 -8.92 32.40
N ARG A 11 22.71 -8.85 33.70
CA ARG A 11 23.86 -8.08 34.21
C ARG A 11 25.16 -8.89 34.31
N ARG A 12 25.14 -10.19 33.98
CA ARG A 12 26.31 -11.09 34.07
C ARG A 12 27.24 -10.93 32.85
N PRO A 13 28.55 -11.18 32.99
CA PRO A 13 29.52 -11.08 31.89
C PRO A 13 29.26 -12.11 30.77
N ARG A 14 29.68 -11.78 29.54
CA ARG A 14 29.30 -12.45 28.27
C ARG A 14 29.40 -13.98 28.28
N TRP A 15 30.41 -14.55 28.94
CA TRP A 15 30.64 -16.00 28.96
C TRP A 15 29.64 -16.76 29.86
N LEU A 16 29.15 -16.14 30.95
CA LEU A 16 28.13 -16.71 31.83
C LEU A 16 26.75 -16.72 31.17
N LEU A 17 26.43 -15.67 30.40
CA LEU A 17 25.19 -15.60 29.63
C LEU A 17 25.19 -16.61 28.48
N ALA A 18 26.33 -16.75 27.79
CA ALA A 18 26.52 -17.74 26.74
C ALA A 18 26.46 -19.17 27.28
N ALA A 19 27.03 -19.45 28.45
CA ALA A 19 26.94 -20.75 29.11
C ALA A 19 25.50 -21.09 29.52
N ALA A 20 24.73 -20.13 30.07
CA ALA A 20 23.34 -20.34 30.42
C ALA A 20 22.45 -20.63 29.19
N LEU A 21 22.71 -19.96 28.06
CA LEU A 21 22.01 -20.16 26.79
C LEU A 21 22.42 -21.48 26.10
N ALA A 22 23.68 -21.89 26.23
CA ALA A 22 24.19 -23.15 25.68
C ALA A 22 23.67 -24.38 26.45
N VAL A 23 23.55 -24.29 27.79
CA VAL A 23 22.99 -25.37 28.61
C VAL A 23 21.52 -25.65 28.27
N THR A 24 20.75 -24.64 27.85
CA THR A 24 19.37 -24.85 27.35
C THR A 24 19.29 -25.43 25.94
N ALA A 25 20.31 -25.23 25.10
CA ALA A 25 20.34 -25.74 23.72
C ALA A 25 20.78 -27.22 23.63
N ALA A 26 21.63 -27.69 24.56
CA ALA A 26 22.15 -29.06 24.56
C ALA A 26 21.12 -30.13 24.98
N ALA A 27 19.92 -29.75 25.44
CA ALA A 27 18.88 -30.67 25.91
C ALA A 27 17.88 -31.12 24.83
N GLY A 28 18.13 -30.87 23.53
CA GLY A 28 17.42 -31.52 22.42
C GLY A 28 15.95 -31.14 22.18
N GLY A 29 15.41 -30.15 22.89
CA GLY A 29 14.06 -29.62 22.63
C GLY A 29 14.12 -28.18 22.12
N ALA A 30 13.30 -27.84 21.11
CA ALA A 30 13.12 -26.47 20.63
C ALA A 30 12.80 -25.51 21.80
N ALA A 31 13.80 -24.79 22.28
CA ALA A 31 13.68 -23.85 23.39
C ALA A 31 13.64 -22.42 22.83
N GLY A 32 12.45 -21.84 22.77
CA GLY A 32 12.26 -20.41 22.52
C GLY A 32 12.71 -19.57 23.72
N ILE A 33 13.32 -18.41 23.44
CA ILE A 33 13.71 -17.42 24.45
C ILE A 33 12.64 -16.33 24.47
N TRP A 34 12.01 -16.12 25.63
CA TRP A 34 10.99 -15.09 25.84
C TRP A 34 11.62 -13.89 26.57
N VAL A 35 11.47 -12.69 26.02
CA VAL A 35 11.97 -11.44 26.61
C VAL A 35 10.85 -10.40 26.53
N ASP A 36 10.34 -9.98 27.69
CA ASP A 36 9.36 -8.90 27.77
C ASP A 36 10.07 -7.55 27.58
N ARG A 37 9.56 -6.72 26.66
CA ARG A 37 10.16 -5.43 26.31
C ARG A 37 9.88 -4.38 27.38
N SER A 38 8.81 -4.52 28.17
CA SER A 38 8.52 -3.57 29.26
C SER A 38 9.60 -3.55 30.33
N ASP A 39 10.40 -4.62 30.42
CA ASP A 39 11.33 -4.85 31.54
C ASP A 39 12.78 -4.45 31.22
N LEU A 40 13.07 -3.91 30.03
CA LEU A 40 14.45 -3.64 29.59
C LEU A 40 14.71 -2.21 29.11
N LEU A 41 15.78 -1.61 29.63
CA LEU A 41 16.35 -0.36 29.14
C LEU A 41 16.87 -0.51 27.69
N GLY A 42 16.64 0.49 26.85
CA GLY A 42 16.89 0.42 25.39
C GLY A 42 18.34 0.18 24.94
N SER A 43 19.33 0.31 25.82
CA SER A 43 20.73 -0.06 25.52
C SER A 43 21.00 -1.56 25.72
N THR A 44 20.29 -2.21 26.64
CA THR A 44 20.35 -3.65 26.91
C THR A 44 19.70 -4.43 25.78
N TRP A 45 18.60 -3.91 25.23
CA TRP A 45 17.92 -4.50 24.07
C TRP A 45 18.85 -4.61 22.84
N ARG A 46 19.55 -3.52 22.48
CA ARG A 46 20.53 -3.52 21.36
C ARG A 46 21.63 -4.57 21.52
N ARG A 47 22.03 -4.88 22.76
CA ARG A 47 23.03 -5.93 23.05
C ARG A 47 22.47 -7.34 22.86
N ILE A 48 21.21 -7.57 23.25
CA ILE A 48 20.51 -8.85 23.05
C ILE A 48 20.22 -9.08 21.56
N GLU A 49 19.77 -8.04 20.85
CA GLU A 49 19.50 -8.04 19.41
C GLU A 49 20.74 -8.44 18.59
N THR A 50 21.94 -8.05 19.04
CA THR A 50 23.20 -8.41 18.39
C THR A 50 23.61 -9.86 18.65
N LEU A 51 23.24 -10.43 19.81
CA LEU A 51 23.54 -11.82 20.21
C LEU A 51 22.57 -12.85 19.60
N LEU A 52 21.39 -12.42 19.15
CA LEU A 52 20.33 -13.29 18.59
C LEU A 52 20.35 -13.39 17.05
N ARG A 53 21.40 -12.91 16.38
CA ARG A 53 21.60 -12.97 14.92
C ARG A 53 21.89 -14.41 14.41
N GLY A 54 20.91 -15.29 14.48
CA GLY A 54 20.82 -16.42 13.55
C GLY A 54 20.07 -15.99 12.28
N ASP A 55 20.19 -16.75 11.19
CA ASP A 55 19.55 -16.50 9.87
C ASP A 55 18.00 -16.55 9.87
N ARG A 56 17.34 -16.54 11.03
CA ARG A 56 15.87 -16.55 11.14
C ARG A 56 15.35 -15.19 11.59
N GLN A 57 14.48 -14.57 10.80
CA GLN A 57 13.73 -13.38 11.24
C GLN A 57 12.67 -13.86 12.25
N ARG A 58 12.78 -13.43 13.51
CA ARG A 58 11.76 -13.75 14.53
C ARG A 58 10.58 -12.80 14.39
N ALA A 59 9.37 -13.35 14.34
CA ALA A 59 8.16 -12.54 14.35
C ALA A 59 8.05 -11.77 15.67
N TYR A 60 7.75 -10.46 15.61
CA TYR A 60 7.35 -9.73 16.82
C TYR A 60 5.92 -10.10 17.13
N VAL A 61 5.70 -10.73 18.28
CA VAL A 61 4.37 -11.19 18.70
C VAL A 61 3.85 -10.25 19.77
N ARG A 62 2.64 -9.72 19.56
CA ARG A 62 1.86 -9.03 20.59
C ARG A 62 0.49 -9.65 20.72
N VAL A 63 -0.09 -9.55 21.92
CA VAL A 63 -1.48 -9.92 22.15
C VAL A 63 -2.30 -8.64 22.26
N ILE A 64 -3.43 -8.58 21.55
CA ILE A 64 -4.39 -7.48 21.59
C ILE A 64 -5.69 -8.03 22.15
N SER A 65 -6.21 -7.43 23.21
CA SER A 65 -7.57 -7.72 23.69
C SER A 65 -8.57 -6.89 22.91
N THR A 66 -9.58 -7.55 22.34
CA THR A 66 -10.74 -6.92 21.70
C THR A 66 -11.95 -7.05 22.62
N HIS A 67 -13.10 -6.48 22.23
CA HIS A 67 -14.34 -6.65 22.97
C HIS A 67 -14.82 -8.10 23.00
N PHE A 68 -14.41 -8.92 22.04
CA PHE A 68 -14.95 -10.26 21.85
C PHE A 68 -13.94 -11.39 21.99
N GLN A 69 -12.64 -11.11 21.86
CA GLN A 69 -11.60 -12.14 21.94
C GLN A 69 -10.19 -11.55 22.10
N GLN A 70 -9.21 -12.41 22.36
CA GLN A 70 -7.81 -12.01 22.26
C GLN A 70 -7.24 -12.38 20.89
N LEU A 71 -6.45 -11.49 20.31
CA LEU A 71 -5.73 -11.70 19.07
C LEU A 71 -4.25 -11.83 19.36
N ARG A 72 -3.60 -12.81 18.75
CA ARG A 72 -2.15 -12.83 18.63
C ARG A 72 -1.80 -12.28 17.26
N VAL A 73 -0.97 -11.24 17.26
CA VAL A 73 -0.50 -10.57 16.04
C VAL A 73 1.00 -10.78 15.93
N SER A 74 1.39 -11.54 14.90
CA SER A 74 2.77 -11.85 14.56
C SER A 74 3.20 -10.95 13.42
N GLN A 75 4.23 -10.12 13.63
CA GLN A 75 4.79 -9.26 12.61
C GLN A 75 6.00 -9.93 11.95
N VAL A 76 5.92 -10.13 10.63
CA VAL A 76 6.98 -10.67 9.78
C VAL A 76 7.51 -9.59 8.87
N ASN A 77 8.83 -9.44 8.79
CA ASN A 77 9.47 -8.57 7.81
C ASN A 77 9.77 -9.37 6.54
N ILE A 78 9.18 -8.97 5.41
CA ILE A 78 9.30 -9.65 4.12
C ILE A 78 10.38 -9.03 3.20
N GLY A 79 11.29 -8.21 3.73
CA GLY A 79 12.47 -7.73 2.99
C GLY A 79 12.28 -6.44 2.18
N ARG A 80 13.36 -5.96 1.54
CA ARG A 80 13.55 -4.52 1.23
C ARG A 80 12.80 -3.93 0.02
N ALA A 81 12.04 -4.70 -0.76
CA ALA A 81 11.53 -4.24 -2.06
C ALA A 81 10.00 -4.20 -2.18
N MET A 82 9.29 -3.92 -1.08
CA MET A 82 7.87 -3.57 -1.12
C MET A 82 7.77 -2.07 -0.82
N ILE A 83 7.74 -1.24 -1.88
CA ILE A 83 7.28 0.16 -1.79
C ILE A 83 5.76 0.12 -1.52
N SER A 84 5.17 1.21 -1.02
CA SER A 84 3.72 1.36 -0.82
C SER A 84 2.89 0.76 -1.98
N GLY A 85 2.06 -0.25 -1.70
CA GLY A 85 1.32 -1.04 -2.70
C GLY A 85 1.64 -2.53 -2.66
N GLY A 86 1.25 -3.26 -3.71
CA GLY A 86 1.34 -4.71 -3.79
C GLY A 86 0.08 -5.42 -3.27
N SER A 87 0.05 -6.74 -3.46
CA SER A 87 -1.09 -7.60 -3.12
C SER A 87 -0.59 -8.97 -2.66
N ILE A 88 -1.42 -9.67 -1.90
CA ILE A 88 -1.18 -11.04 -1.44
C ILE A 88 -2.36 -11.93 -1.79
N ALA A 89 -2.08 -13.19 -2.12
CA ALA A 89 -3.11 -14.17 -2.42
C ALA A 89 -2.74 -15.55 -1.85
N PRO A 90 -3.69 -16.27 -1.22
CA PRO A 90 -3.43 -17.63 -0.74
C PRO A 90 -3.26 -18.60 -1.92
N LEU A 91 -2.28 -19.51 -1.82
CA LEU A 91 -2.05 -20.59 -2.79
C LEU A 91 -1.78 -21.89 -2.03
N GLY A 92 -2.84 -22.68 -1.82
CA GLY A 92 -2.75 -23.82 -0.91
C GLY A 92 -2.31 -23.35 0.48
N ASP A 93 -1.25 -23.95 1.00
CA ASP A 93 -0.65 -23.56 2.29
C ASP A 93 0.40 -22.43 2.17
N ASP A 94 0.73 -22.01 0.94
CA ASP A 94 1.67 -20.92 0.68
C ASP A 94 0.92 -19.58 0.52
N LEU A 95 1.67 -18.48 0.56
CA LEU A 95 1.16 -17.13 0.31
C LEU A 95 1.91 -16.50 -0.85
N LEU A 96 1.23 -16.23 -1.96
CA LEU A 96 1.77 -15.41 -3.04
C LEU A 96 1.82 -13.94 -2.62
N ILE A 97 2.86 -13.24 -3.06
CA ILE A 97 3.11 -11.83 -2.79
C ILE A 97 3.58 -11.19 -4.08
N ILE A 98 2.94 -10.09 -4.48
CA ILE A 98 3.45 -9.24 -5.56
C ILE A 98 3.79 -7.86 -5.04
N SER A 99 4.97 -7.36 -5.41
CA SER A 99 5.34 -5.97 -5.14
C SER A 99 4.63 -5.02 -6.09
N PRO A 100 4.47 -3.73 -5.75
CA PRO A 100 3.86 -2.77 -6.66
C PRO A 100 4.61 -2.64 -7.99
N HIS A 101 5.90 -2.99 -8.05
CA HIS A 101 6.69 -2.97 -9.29
C HIS A 101 6.80 -4.32 -9.97
N GLY A 102 5.97 -5.30 -9.59
CA GLY A 102 5.79 -6.53 -10.35
C GLY A 102 6.75 -7.67 -10.02
N GLN A 103 7.45 -7.62 -8.88
CA GLN A 103 8.21 -8.76 -8.39
C GLN A 103 7.24 -9.75 -7.73
N LEU A 104 7.14 -10.95 -8.31
CA LEU A 104 6.36 -12.05 -7.74
C LEU A 104 7.24 -12.91 -6.82
N SER A 105 6.71 -13.25 -5.66
CA SER A 105 7.33 -14.13 -4.66
C SER A 105 6.26 -14.99 -3.98
N TYR A 106 6.69 -16.04 -3.28
CA TYR A 106 5.82 -16.82 -2.40
C TYR A 106 6.49 -17.14 -1.07
N LEU A 107 5.72 -17.08 0.01
CA LEU A 107 6.13 -17.53 1.33
C LEU A 107 5.59 -18.95 1.54
N ASP A 108 6.49 -19.91 1.70
CA ASP A 108 6.10 -21.31 1.85
C ASP A 108 5.71 -21.69 3.29
N VAL A 109 5.27 -22.94 3.47
CA VAL A 109 4.95 -23.52 4.79
C VAL A 109 6.12 -23.56 5.78
N ALA A 110 7.36 -23.64 5.27
CA ALA A 110 8.58 -23.54 6.07
C ALA A 110 8.92 -22.08 6.40
N GLN A 111 8.09 -21.14 5.94
CA GLN A 111 8.24 -19.71 6.07
C GLN A 111 9.54 -19.22 5.45
N THR A 112 9.88 -19.76 4.29
CA THR A 112 10.96 -19.28 3.43
C THR A 112 10.34 -18.48 2.28
N LEU A 113 10.89 -17.29 2.02
CA LEU A 113 10.47 -16.47 0.89
C LEU A 113 11.25 -16.88 -0.36
N HIS A 114 10.52 -17.28 -1.37
CA HIS A 114 11.04 -17.62 -2.69
C HIS A 114 10.64 -16.55 -3.69
N THR A 115 11.56 -16.12 -4.54
CA THR A 115 11.29 -15.14 -5.60
C THR A 115 11.20 -15.83 -6.94
N LEU A 116 10.17 -15.48 -7.72
CA LEU A 116 9.95 -15.99 -9.06
C LEU A 116 10.45 -14.96 -10.08
N ASP A 117 11.30 -15.38 -11.02
CA ASP A 117 11.88 -14.51 -12.05
C ASP A 117 10.93 -14.33 -13.24
N VAL A 118 9.80 -13.68 -12.99
CA VAL A 118 8.72 -13.42 -13.97
C VAL A 118 8.18 -12.00 -13.78
N PRO A 119 8.87 -10.98 -14.33
CA PRO A 119 8.48 -9.59 -14.14
C PRO A 119 7.10 -9.32 -14.75
N THR A 120 6.30 -8.50 -14.07
CA THR A 120 5.00 -8.07 -14.59
C THR A 120 5.17 -7.25 -15.87
N PRO A 121 4.35 -7.47 -16.92
CA PRO A 121 4.50 -6.82 -18.21
C PRO A 121 3.95 -5.37 -18.23
N MET A 122 4.48 -4.50 -17.39
CA MET A 122 4.06 -3.08 -17.28
C MET A 122 4.70 -2.16 -18.34
N ASN A 123 5.64 -2.67 -19.13
CA ASN A 123 6.39 -1.92 -20.16
C ASN A 123 7.18 -0.70 -19.61
N MET A 124 7.79 -0.88 -18.44
CA MET A 124 8.53 0.20 -17.76
C MET A 124 9.76 0.68 -18.54
N GLU A 125 10.37 -0.17 -19.36
CA GLU A 125 11.55 0.22 -20.13
C GLU A 125 11.20 1.22 -21.23
N ALA A 126 10.13 0.97 -21.99
CA ALA A 126 9.64 1.95 -22.96
C ALA A 126 9.23 3.27 -22.29
N LEU A 127 8.59 3.19 -21.12
CA LEU A 127 8.23 4.38 -20.35
C LEU A 127 9.46 5.21 -19.99
N ARG A 128 10.56 4.60 -19.49
CA ARG A 128 11.78 5.33 -19.10
C ARG A 128 12.40 6.13 -20.24
N GLN A 129 12.20 5.67 -21.47
CA GLN A 129 12.70 6.31 -22.68
C GLN A 129 11.72 7.37 -23.22
N HIS A 130 10.48 7.40 -22.72
CA HIS A 130 9.44 8.34 -23.12
C HIS A 130 9.56 9.68 -22.37
N GLU A 131 9.20 10.78 -23.03
CA GLU A 131 9.26 12.14 -22.45
C GLU A 131 8.42 12.29 -21.17
N LEU A 132 7.32 11.52 -21.06
CA LEU A 132 6.46 11.50 -19.86
C LEU A 132 7.22 11.07 -18.60
N TYR A 133 8.19 10.17 -18.70
CA TYR A 133 8.95 9.74 -17.52
C TYR A 133 9.78 10.88 -16.90
N GLN A 134 10.15 11.87 -17.72
CA GLN A 134 10.84 13.09 -17.28
C GLN A 134 9.87 14.20 -16.87
N SER A 135 8.57 14.03 -17.10
CA SER A 135 7.58 15.04 -16.78
C SER A 135 7.43 15.19 -15.25
N PRO A 136 7.50 16.42 -14.72
CA PRO A 136 7.29 16.66 -13.28
C PRO A 136 5.84 16.37 -12.83
N THR A 137 4.90 16.22 -13.77
CA THR A 137 3.49 15.92 -13.48
C THR A 137 3.19 14.42 -13.50
N PHE A 138 3.99 13.62 -14.19
CA PHE A 138 3.78 12.18 -14.28
C PHE A 138 4.46 11.47 -13.10
N LEU A 139 3.64 10.84 -12.26
CA LEU A 139 4.13 10.08 -11.12
C LEU A 139 4.32 8.62 -11.54
N THR A 140 5.55 8.18 -11.82
CA THR A 140 5.86 6.80 -12.24
C THR A 140 5.40 5.73 -11.24
N ARG A 141 5.38 6.06 -9.94
CA ARG A 141 4.78 5.26 -8.85
C ARG A 141 3.28 4.97 -9.01
N SER A 142 2.62 5.69 -9.91
CA SER A 142 1.21 5.51 -10.19
C SER A 142 0.98 4.23 -10.97
N MET A 143 1.96 3.82 -11.78
CA MET A 143 1.94 2.52 -12.44
C MET A 143 2.33 1.42 -11.46
N ARG A 144 1.48 0.39 -11.35
CA ARG A 144 1.73 -0.71 -10.43
C ARG A 144 1.04 -2.01 -10.79
N SER A 145 1.56 -3.09 -10.24
CA SER A 145 0.80 -4.29 -9.95
C SER A 145 -0.21 -4.00 -8.85
N ILE A 146 -1.45 -4.41 -9.06
CA ILE A 146 -2.57 -4.00 -8.21
C ILE A 146 -3.05 -5.17 -7.36
N ASP A 147 -3.47 -6.28 -7.98
CA ASP A 147 -4.04 -7.42 -7.27
C ASP A 147 -3.71 -8.77 -7.90
N LEU A 148 -3.58 -9.80 -7.06
CA LEU A 148 -3.41 -11.19 -7.45
C LEU A 148 -4.66 -12.00 -7.13
N HIS A 149 -5.06 -12.86 -8.06
CA HIS A 149 -6.05 -13.90 -7.80
C HIS A 149 -5.56 -15.25 -8.29
N VAL A 150 -5.77 -16.28 -7.46
CA VAL A 150 -5.41 -17.66 -7.77
C VAL A 150 -6.67 -18.42 -8.11
N ALA A 151 -6.80 -18.85 -9.37
CA ALA A 151 -7.86 -19.71 -9.81
C ALA A 151 -7.41 -21.19 -9.73
N PRO A 152 -8.26 -22.09 -9.21
CA PRO A 152 -7.96 -23.51 -9.19
C PRO A 152 -7.93 -24.07 -10.61
N THR A 153 -7.09 -25.08 -10.83
CA THR A 153 -7.08 -25.85 -12.08
C THR A 153 -7.46 -27.31 -11.82
N ALA A 154 -7.75 -28.06 -12.88
CA ALA A 154 -8.01 -29.49 -12.77
C ALA A 154 -6.77 -30.30 -12.31
N ASP A 155 -5.56 -29.77 -12.56
CA ASP A 155 -4.32 -30.32 -12.04
C ASP A 155 -4.09 -29.74 -10.64
N PRO A 156 -4.09 -30.56 -9.56
CA PRO A 156 -3.90 -30.06 -8.20
C PRO A 156 -2.52 -29.43 -7.97
N ASN A 157 -1.57 -29.64 -8.88
CA ASN A 157 -0.25 -29.02 -8.84
C ASN A 157 -0.15 -27.78 -9.72
N ALA A 158 -1.17 -27.42 -10.50
CA ALA A 158 -1.14 -26.23 -11.35
C ALA A 158 -2.15 -25.18 -10.91
N TYR A 159 -1.78 -23.92 -11.07
CA TYR A 159 -2.53 -22.76 -10.61
C TYR A 159 -2.56 -21.71 -11.72
N ASP A 160 -3.74 -21.19 -12.03
CA ASP A 160 -3.85 -20.02 -12.89
C ASP A 160 -3.81 -18.76 -12.04
N ILE A 161 -2.81 -17.92 -12.29
CA ILE A 161 -2.59 -16.67 -11.57
C ILE A 161 -3.07 -15.53 -12.46
N TYR A 162 -4.04 -14.77 -11.97
CA TYR A 162 -4.53 -13.56 -12.59
C TYR A 162 -3.95 -12.35 -11.87
N LEU A 163 -3.55 -11.34 -12.65
CA LEU A 163 -2.95 -10.12 -12.16
C LEU A 163 -3.55 -8.92 -12.87
N THR A 164 -4.15 -8.02 -12.11
CA THR A 164 -4.49 -6.68 -12.60
C THR A 164 -3.29 -5.75 -12.40
N HIS A 165 -2.90 -5.03 -13.43
CA HIS A 165 -1.78 -4.09 -13.36
C HIS A 165 -1.93 -2.97 -14.38
N ASP A 166 -1.25 -1.85 -14.13
CA ASP A 166 -1.10 -0.81 -15.12
C ASP A 166 -0.05 -1.21 -16.17
N ARG A 167 -0.21 -0.77 -17.41
CA ARG A 167 0.80 -0.91 -18.46
C ARG A 167 0.93 0.35 -19.30
N PHE A 168 2.17 0.73 -19.56
CA PHE A 168 2.48 1.85 -20.44
C PHE A 168 2.38 1.44 -21.91
N SER A 169 1.74 2.31 -22.70
CA SER A 169 1.81 2.35 -24.16
C SER A 169 2.17 3.78 -24.59
N GLU A 170 2.59 3.97 -25.85
CA GLU A 170 3.11 5.26 -26.33
C GLU A 170 2.21 6.47 -26.02
N THR A 171 0.88 6.29 -26.08
CA THR A 171 -0.08 7.40 -25.88
C THR A 171 -1.04 7.19 -24.72
N CYS A 172 -1.00 6.02 -24.08
CA CYS A 172 -1.99 5.61 -23.09
C CYS A 172 -1.39 4.87 -21.89
N LEU A 173 -2.05 5.01 -20.75
CA LEU A 173 -1.95 4.07 -19.64
C LEU A 173 -3.12 3.07 -19.70
N ASP A 174 -2.79 1.79 -19.79
CA ASP A 174 -3.78 0.70 -19.82
C ASP A 174 -3.97 0.13 -18.41
N PHE A 175 -5.20 -0.19 -18.02
CA PHE A 175 -5.49 -1.18 -16.98
C PHE A 175 -5.62 -2.55 -17.65
N VAL A 176 -4.80 -3.51 -17.23
CA VAL A 176 -4.65 -4.81 -17.89
C VAL A 176 -4.91 -5.93 -16.89
N LEU A 177 -5.65 -6.95 -17.33
CA LEU A 177 -5.70 -8.26 -16.71
C LEU A 177 -4.75 -9.19 -17.46
N SER A 178 -3.73 -9.68 -16.76
CA SER A 178 -2.79 -10.67 -17.26
C SER A 178 -2.97 -12.01 -16.55
N ARG A 179 -2.66 -13.10 -17.25
CA ARG A 179 -2.68 -14.47 -16.73
C ARG A 179 -1.32 -15.13 -16.91
N MET A 180 -0.91 -15.89 -15.91
CA MET A 180 0.22 -16.81 -15.98
C MET A 180 -0.17 -18.12 -15.30
N ARG A 181 0.50 -19.23 -15.64
CA ARG A 181 0.33 -20.49 -14.92
C ARG A 181 1.56 -20.78 -14.07
N LEU A 182 1.33 -21.22 -12.83
CA LEU A 182 2.37 -21.76 -11.94
C LEU A 182 2.13 -23.26 -11.74
N ARG A 183 3.20 -24.05 -11.67
CA ARG A 183 3.17 -25.46 -11.29
C ARG A 183 4.01 -25.73 -10.05
N ARG A 184 3.53 -26.62 -9.18
CA ARG A 184 4.30 -27.20 -8.10
C ARG A 184 5.01 -28.46 -8.58
N GLU A 185 6.33 -28.48 -8.50
CA GLU A 185 7.14 -29.64 -8.88
C GLU A 185 7.36 -30.62 -7.71
N GLY A 186 7.93 -31.80 -7.99
CA GLY A 186 8.13 -32.90 -7.04
C GLY A 186 9.01 -32.60 -5.80
N GLY A 187 9.51 -31.38 -5.65
CA GLY A 187 10.20 -30.87 -4.45
C GLY A 187 9.42 -29.78 -3.69
N GLY A 188 8.18 -29.50 -4.08
CA GLY A 188 7.34 -28.46 -3.48
C GLY A 188 7.56 -27.04 -4.03
N ALA A 189 8.60 -26.82 -4.84
CA ALA A 189 8.86 -25.51 -5.44
C ALA A 189 7.80 -25.13 -6.48
N LEU A 190 7.40 -23.86 -6.48
CA LEU A 190 6.56 -23.28 -7.53
C LEU A 190 7.43 -22.78 -8.69
N VAL A 191 7.09 -23.18 -9.91
CA VAL A 191 7.75 -22.75 -11.14
C VAL A 191 6.74 -22.17 -12.13
N PRO A 192 7.09 -21.09 -12.86
CA PRO A 192 6.27 -20.59 -13.95
C PRO A 192 6.22 -21.52 -15.16
N GLU A 193 5.02 -21.76 -15.70
CA GLU A 193 4.82 -22.40 -17.01
C GLU A 193 4.73 -21.33 -18.10
N GLY A 194 5.86 -20.69 -18.40
CA GLY A 194 5.94 -19.56 -19.34
C GLY A 194 5.78 -18.20 -18.67
N GLY A 195 5.48 -17.17 -19.48
CA GLY A 195 5.35 -15.78 -19.02
C GLY A 195 3.89 -15.32 -18.85
N TRP A 196 3.73 -14.05 -18.49
CA TRP A 196 2.44 -13.37 -18.43
C TRP A 196 1.85 -13.18 -19.83
N ASN A 197 0.55 -13.44 -19.96
CA ASN A 197 -0.25 -13.19 -21.15
C ASN A 197 -1.35 -12.19 -20.83
N GLU A 198 -1.47 -11.10 -21.58
CA GLU A 198 -2.64 -10.21 -21.51
C GLU A 198 -3.88 -10.98 -21.95
N VAL A 199 -4.89 -11.04 -21.08
CA VAL A 199 -6.18 -11.70 -21.38
C VAL A 199 -7.31 -10.69 -21.56
N TRP A 200 -7.18 -9.51 -20.95
CA TRP A 200 -8.13 -8.42 -21.13
C TRP A 200 -7.51 -7.06 -20.80
N ARG A 201 -8.07 -6.00 -21.36
CA ARG A 201 -7.71 -4.61 -21.14
C ARG A 201 -8.97 -3.77 -21.04
N ALA A 202 -9.02 -2.91 -20.03
CA ALA A 202 -10.11 -1.95 -19.87
C ALA A 202 -10.17 -0.96 -21.04
N ALA A 203 -11.38 -0.59 -21.44
CA ALA A 203 -11.65 0.41 -22.47
C ALA A 203 -12.41 1.62 -21.89
N PRO A 204 -12.16 2.84 -22.40
CA PRO A 204 -11.04 3.19 -23.29
C PRO A 204 -9.70 3.14 -22.55
N CYS A 205 -8.57 3.26 -23.27
CA CYS A 205 -7.29 3.48 -22.60
C CYS A 205 -7.19 4.92 -22.06
N LEU A 206 -6.41 5.14 -21.00
CA LEU A 206 -6.24 6.46 -20.40
C LEU A 206 -5.22 7.26 -21.20
N ARG A 207 -5.69 8.07 -22.15
CA ARG A 207 -4.83 8.93 -22.97
C ARG A 207 -4.17 10.00 -22.12
N PHE A 208 -2.85 10.17 -22.24
CA PHE A 208 -2.11 11.15 -21.43
C PHE A 208 -2.50 12.61 -21.66
N ASP A 209 -3.15 12.90 -22.78
CA ASP A 209 -3.69 14.23 -23.12
C ASP A 209 -5.07 14.50 -22.46
N ASP A 210 -5.87 13.46 -22.21
CA ASP A 210 -7.26 13.57 -21.75
C ASP A 210 -7.40 13.48 -20.23
N VAL A 211 -6.56 12.64 -19.61
CA VAL A 211 -6.27 12.82 -18.18
C VAL A 211 -5.30 13.99 -18.12
N GLY A 212 -5.58 15.02 -17.30
CA GLY A 212 -4.63 16.10 -16.96
C GLY A 212 -3.39 15.58 -16.19
N ALA A 213 -2.74 14.57 -16.78
CA ALA A 213 -1.57 13.77 -16.52
C ALA A 213 -1.29 13.38 -15.06
N MET A 214 -2.05 12.46 -14.45
CA MET A 214 -1.63 11.82 -13.18
C MET A 214 -1.16 12.81 -12.09
N VAL A 215 -1.67 14.05 -12.12
CA VAL A 215 -1.14 15.18 -11.36
C VAL A 215 -1.46 14.97 -9.88
N GLY A 216 -0.41 14.71 -9.09
CA GLY A 216 -0.41 14.88 -7.64
C GLY A 216 -1.19 13.87 -6.79
N TYR A 217 -2.04 13.01 -7.38
CA TYR A 217 -2.81 12.00 -6.64
C TYR A 217 -2.40 10.57 -7.01
N PRO A 218 -2.24 9.65 -6.04
CA PRO A 218 -2.08 8.22 -6.33
C PRO A 218 -3.32 7.74 -7.12
N PRO A 219 -3.15 6.92 -8.17
CA PRO A 219 -4.24 6.65 -9.08
C PRO A 219 -5.34 5.88 -8.36
N GLN A 220 -6.55 6.30 -8.65
CA GLN A 220 -7.81 5.75 -8.19
C GLN A 220 -8.09 4.48 -9.02
N THR A 221 -7.21 3.47 -8.89
CA THR A 221 -7.17 2.32 -9.79
C THR A 221 -8.25 1.28 -9.52
N GLY A 222 -8.72 1.17 -8.28
CA GLY A 222 -9.39 -0.05 -7.82
C GLY A 222 -8.47 -1.26 -8.03
N GLY A 223 -8.98 -2.30 -8.70
CA GLY A 223 -8.23 -3.42 -9.28
C GLY A 223 -8.44 -4.77 -8.60
N ARG A 224 -9.32 -4.89 -7.61
CA ARG A 224 -9.49 -6.15 -6.87
C ARG A 224 -10.15 -7.21 -7.74
N ILE A 225 -9.69 -8.45 -7.67
CA ILE A 225 -10.24 -9.60 -8.38
C ILE A 225 -10.90 -10.56 -7.36
N VAL A 226 -12.08 -11.06 -7.68
CA VAL A 226 -12.69 -12.20 -6.96
C VAL A 226 -13.28 -13.20 -7.95
N GLN A 227 -13.30 -14.48 -7.59
CA GLN A 227 -13.95 -15.51 -8.39
C GLN A 227 -15.47 -15.47 -8.17
N LEU A 228 -16.24 -15.01 -9.15
CA LEU A 228 -17.70 -14.93 -9.05
C LEU A 228 -18.35 -16.32 -9.09
N ASN A 229 -17.85 -17.18 -9.99
CA ASN A 229 -18.20 -18.59 -10.11
C ASN A 229 -17.06 -19.31 -10.88
N PRO A 230 -17.10 -20.62 -11.12
CA PRO A 230 -15.99 -21.35 -11.76
C PRO A 230 -15.55 -20.84 -13.15
N ARG A 231 -16.36 -20.03 -13.83
CA ARG A 231 -16.08 -19.49 -15.18
C ARG A 231 -15.93 -17.99 -15.23
N GLU A 232 -16.26 -17.27 -14.17
CA GLU A 232 -16.30 -15.81 -14.19
C GLU A 232 -15.48 -15.21 -13.04
N LEU A 233 -14.68 -14.19 -13.37
CA LEU A 233 -14.06 -13.28 -12.42
C LEU A 233 -14.88 -11.99 -12.33
N LEU A 234 -14.93 -11.39 -11.15
CA LEU A 234 -15.41 -10.03 -10.94
C LEU A 234 -14.22 -9.14 -10.56
N ILE A 235 -14.06 -8.03 -11.28
CA ILE A 235 -12.91 -7.14 -11.18
C ILE A 235 -13.40 -5.73 -10.86
N SER A 236 -12.84 -5.10 -9.82
CA SER A 236 -13.12 -3.69 -9.52
C SER A 236 -12.20 -2.78 -10.32
N ILE A 237 -12.71 -1.67 -10.84
CA ILE A 237 -11.93 -0.65 -11.54
C ILE A 237 -12.36 0.72 -11.05
N GLY A 238 -11.40 1.53 -10.63
CA GLY A 238 -11.67 2.90 -10.22
C GLY A 238 -11.79 3.86 -11.40
N ASP A 239 -12.13 5.10 -11.11
CA ASP A 239 -12.37 6.14 -12.12
C ASP A 239 -11.06 6.78 -12.64
N TYR A 240 -9.91 6.41 -12.07
CA TYR A 240 -8.59 6.96 -12.40
C TYR A 240 -8.48 8.48 -12.28
N ALA A 241 -9.26 9.09 -11.38
CA ALA A 241 -9.44 10.53 -11.27
C ALA A 241 -10.06 11.19 -12.52
N HIS A 242 -10.68 10.42 -13.41
CA HIS A 242 -11.57 10.92 -14.47
C HIS A 242 -12.96 11.21 -13.89
N VAL A 243 -12.95 12.09 -12.88
CA VAL A 243 -14.12 12.37 -12.06
C VAL A 243 -15.16 13.19 -12.85
N GLY A 244 -14.77 13.90 -13.91
CA GLY A 244 -15.67 14.86 -14.55
C GLY A 244 -16.17 15.93 -13.58
N ALA A 245 -15.40 16.28 -12.54
CA ALA A 245 -15.86 17.22 -11.51
C ALA A 245 -16.20 18.62 -12.09
N SER A 246 -15.60 18.98 -13.22
CA SER A 246 -15.88 20.20 -13.99
C SER A 246 -16.79 19.99 -15.21
N ASP A 247 -17.03 18.74 -15.63
CA ASP A 247 -17.92 18.36 -16.73
C ASP A 247 -18.61 17.04 -16.38
N ARG A 248 -19.96 17.03 -16.30
CA ARG A 248 -20.76 15.91 -15.78
C ARG A 248 -20.59 14.58 -16.53
N ASN A 249 -19.81 14.56 -17.60
CA ASN A 249 -19.37 13.38 -18.32
C ASN A 249 -18.30 12.62 -17.52
N SER A 250 -18.72 11.89 -16.49
CA SER A 250 -17.83 11.01 -15.72
C SER A 250 -17.78 9.61 -16.33
N GLU A 251 -16.58 9.03 -16.40
CA GLU A 251 -16.38 7.65 -16.86
C GLU A 251 -17.09 6.63 -15.94
N ALA A 252 -17.17 6.91 -14.64
CA ALA A 252 -17.87 6.06 -13.67
C ALA A 252 -19.35 5.85 -14.01
N LEU A 253 -19.96 6.74 -14.78
CA LEU A 253 -21.35 6.66 -15.25
C LEU A 253 -21.48 6.48 -16.76
N ASN A 254 -20.40 6.61 -17.52
CA ASN A 254 -20.37 6.33 -18.95
C ASN A 254 -20.62 4.82 -19.18
N PRO A 255 -21.62 4.42 -19.99
CA PRO A 255 -21.87 3.01 -20.27
C PRO A 255 -20.85 2.38 -21.23
N ASN A 256 -20.06 3.20 -21.95
CA ASN A 256 -19.05 2.73 -22.90
C ASN A 256 -17.64 2.67 -22.29
N SER A 257 -17.53 2.72 -20.96
CA SER A 257 -16.29 2.81 -20.23
C SER A 257 -16.25 1.84 -19.08
N ASP A 258 -15.10 1.20 -18.88
CA ASP A 258 -14.86 0.24 -17.80
C ASP A 258 -14.42 0.93 -16.50
N PHE A 259 -14.10 2.23 -16.53
CA PHE A 259 -13.66 2.97 -15.34
C PHE A 259 -14.82 3.26 -14.39
N GLY A 260 -14.55 3.17 -13.08
CA GLY A 260 -15.55 3.32 -12.03
C GLY A 260 -16.62 2.22 -12.04
N LYS A 261 -16.27 1.02 -12.51
CA LYS A 261 -17.17 -0.15 -12.63
C LYS A 261 -16.67 -1.34 -11.84
N MET A 262 -17.59 -2.28 -11.62
CA MET A 262 -17.27 -3.68 -11.39
C MET A 262 -17.52 -4.42 -12.71
N VAL A 263 -16.53 -5.15 -13.21
CA VAL A 263 -16.57 -5.82 -14.52
C VAL A 263 -16.47 -7.33 -14.34
N VAL A 264 -17.39 -8.07 -14.96
CA VAL A 264 -17.28 -9.53 -15.07
C VAL A 264 -16.43 -9.88 -16.28
N PHE A 265 -15.49 -10.80 -16.10
CA PHE A 265 -14.67 -11.39 -17.15
C PHE A 265 -14.91 -12.90 -17.22
N ASP A 266 -15.33 -13.39 -18.39
CA ASP A 266 -15.57 -14.80 -18.65
C ASP A 266 -14.26 -15.50 -19.06
N LEU A 267 -13.88 -16.53 -18.30
CA LEU A 267 -12.63 -17.25 -18.43
C LEU A 267 -12.52 -18.12 -19.69
N ASP A 268 -13.66 -18.51 -20.28
CA ASP A 268 -13.71 -19.42 -21.43
C ASP A 268 -13.66 -18.63 -22.76
N THR A 269 -14.37 -17.49 -22.81
CA THR A 269 -14.58 -16.69 -24.01
C THR A 269 -13.75 -15.40 -24.05
N GLY A 270 -13.28 -14.92 -22.89
CA GLY A 270 -12.66 -13.61 -22.75
C GLY A 270 -13.64 -12.44 -22.84
N ALA A 271 -14.95 -12.70 -22.90
CA ALA A 271 -15.96 -11.66 -22.97
C ALA A 271 -16.09 -10.93 -21.62
N THR A 272 -16.47 -9.65 -21.69
CA THR A 272 -16.71 -8.82 -20.51
C THR A 272 -18.10 -8.20 -20.50
N ARG A 273 -18.57 -7.88 -19.30
CA ARG A 273 -19.80 -7.13 -19.06
C ARG A 273 -19.71 -6.31 -17.77
N HIS A 274 -20.38 -5.17 -17.73
CA HIS A 274 -20.48 -4.39 -16.50
C HIS A 274 -21.46 -5.06 -15.54
N PHE A 275 -21.03 -5.21 -14.28
CA PHE A 275 -21.83 -5.74 -13.19
C PHE A 275 -22.51 -4.62 -12.40
N ALA A 276 -21.77 -3.58 -12.05
CA ALA A 276 -22.25 -2.42 -11.30
C ALA A 276 -21.41 -1.19 -11.65
N SER A 277 -21.91 0.01 -11.39
CA SER A 277 -21.28 1.27 -11.79
C SER A 277 -21.28 2.35 -10.70
N GLY A 278 -20.64 3.48 -10.98
CA GLY A 278 -20.68 4.65 -10.09
C GLY A 278 -19.78 4.51 -8.88
N PHE A 279 -18.62 3.88 -9.04
CA PHE A 279 -17.57 3.77 -8.03
C PHE A 279 -16.46 4.79 -8.28
N ARG A 280 -15.78 5.21 -7.22
CA ARG A 280 -14.64 6.13 -7.30
C ARG A 280 -13.33 5.38 -7.43
N ASN A 281 -12.99 4.63 -6.41
CA ASN A 281 -11.74 3.92 -6.27
C ASN A 281 -11.94 2.69 -5.36
N PRO A 282 -12.63 1.66 -5.86
CA PRO A 282 -12.99 0.47 -5.08
C PRO A 282 -11.75 -0.38 -4.75
N GLN A 283 -11.23 -0.25 -3.53
CA GLN A 283 -9.97 -0.87 -3.08
C GLN A 283 -10.13 -2.35 -2.72
N GLY A 284 -11.23 -2.70 -2.04
CA GLY A 284 -11.51 -4.05 -1.57
C GLY A 284 -12.76 -4.61 -2.23
N LEU A 285 -12.78 -5.93 -2.39
CA LEU A 285 -13.89 -6.70 -2.93
C LEU A 285 -13.81 -8.11 -2.32
N VAL A 286 -14.94 -8.62 -1.81
CA VAL A 286 -15.05 -9.97 -1.27
C VAL A 286 -16.43 -10.54 -1.55
N ILE A 287 -16.51 -11.82 -1.87
CA ILE A 287 -17.75 -12.57 -1.85
C ILE A 287 -17.83 -13.28 -0.50
N ALA A 288 -18.77 -12.85 0.34
CA ALA A 288 -19.02 -13.48 1.63
C ALA A 288 -19.55 -14.90 1.45
N ARG A 289 -19.43 -15.74 2.49
CA ARG A 289 -19.86 -17.15 2.48
C ARG A 289 -21.36 -17.35 2.20
N ASP A 290 -22.17 -16.32 2.38
CA ASP A 290 -23.60 -16.33 2.04
C ASP A 290 -23.90 -15.85 0.61
N GLY A 291 -22.86 -15.62 -0.20
CA GLY A 291 -22.95 -15.22 -1.60
C GLY A 291 -23.05 -13.71 -1.82
N ARG A 292 -23.12 -12.89 -0.75
CA ARG A 292 -23.19 -11.42 -0.89
C ARG A 292 -21.84 -10.84 -1.24
N ILE A 293 -21.84 -9.89 -2.17
CA ILE A 293 -20.63 -9.22 -2.64
C ILE A 293 -20.48 -7.90 -1.88
N TRP A 294 -19.35 -7.72 -1.22
CA TRP A 294 -19.03 -6.51 -0.47
C TRP A 294 -17.81 -5.84 -1.05
N SER A 295 -17.86 -4.52 -1.18
CA SER A 295 -16.71 -3.72 -1.60
C SER A 295 -16.44 -2.57 -0.64
N THR A 296 -15.22 -2.04 -0.73
CA THR A 296 -14.82 -0.82 -0.06
C THR A 296 -14.38 0.20 -1.09
N ASP A 297 -14.75 1.46 -0.91
CA ASP A 297 -14.45 2.54 -1.86
C ASP A 297 -13.85 3.75 -1.14
N HIS A 298 -12.75 4.28 -1.69
CA HIS A 298 -12.11 5.49 -1.20
C HIS A 298 -12.95 6.71 -1.56
N GLY A 299 -13.36 7.51 -0.58
CA GLY A 299 -13.98 8.80 -0.80
C GLY A 299 -12.99 9.90 -1.15
N PRO A 300 -13.47 11.12 -1.48
CA PRO A 300 -12.64 12.31 -1.56
C PRO A 300 -12.24 12.78 -0.14
N GLN A 301 -12.44 14.05 0.26
CA GLN A 301 -12.18 14.46 1.63
C GLN A 301 -13.30 13.94 2.55
N GLY A 302 -13.11 12.75 3.12
CA GLY A 302 -14.21 12.04 3.79
C GLY A 302 -14.99 11.17 2.81
N GLY A 303 -15.90 10.35 3.35
CA GLY A 303 -16.83 9.56 2.55
C GLY A 303 -16.20 8.28 1.99
N ASP A 304 -15.30 7.64 2.73
CA ASP A 304 -14.93 6.25 2.41
C ASP A 304 -16.13 5.35 2.68
N GLU A 305 -16.36 4.33 1.86
CA GLU A 305 -17.61 3.58 1.86
C GLU A 305 -17.39 2.07 1.99
N VAL A 306 -18.34 1.40 2.65
CA VAL A 306 -18.56 -0.05 2.57
C VAL A 306 -19.87 -0.27 1.84
N ASN A 307 -19.80 -0.96 0.71
CA ASN A 307 -20.90 -1.15 -0.23
C ASN A 307 -21.31 -2.63 -0.28
N LEU A 308 -22.61 -2.90 -0.21
CA LEU A 308 -23.17 -4.19 -0.64
C LEU A 308 -23.41 -4.10 -2.14
N VAL A 309 -22.60 -4.81 -2.93
CA VAL A 309 -22.58 -4.74 -4.40
C VAL A 309 -23.70 -5.57 -5.00
N MET A 310 -24.57 -4.91 -5.77
CA MET A 310 -25.70 -5.53 -6.45
C MET A 310 -25.61 -5.32 -7.96
N GLU A 311 -25.96 -6.36 -8.72
CA GLU A 311 -25.91 -6.32 -10.18
C GLU A 311 -26.89 -5.26 -10.75
N GLY A 312 -26.44 -4.54 -11.77
CA GLY A 312 -27.19 -3.48 -12.46
C GLY A 312 -27.35 -2.19 -11.67
N GLN A 313 -26.82 -2.11 -10.44
CA GLN A 313 -26.94 -0.92 -9.60
C GLN A 313 -25.83 0.10 -9.85
N SER A 314 -26.16 1.37 -9.63
CA SER A 314 -25.21 2.48 -9.65
C SER A 314 -25.07 3.10 -8.26
N TYR A 315 -23.84 3.24 -7.79
CA TYR A 315 -23.46 3.84 -6.50
C TYR A 315 -23.27 5.35 -6.59
N GLY A 316 -23.40 5.92 -7.80
CA GLY A 316 -23.67 7.34 -7.98
C GLY A 316 -22.45 8.25 -7.97
N TRP A 317 -21.24 7.76 -7.72
CA TRP A 317 -20.05 8.55 -7.96
C TRP A 317 -19.99 8.97 -9.44
N PRO A 318 -19.69 10.24 -9.75
CA PRO A 318 -19.35 11.35 -8.86
C PRO A 318 -20.50 12.34 -8.65
N LEU A 319 -21.72 12.01 -9.05
CA LEU A 319 -22.89 12.87 -8.87
C LEU A 319 -23.28 13.02 -7.40
N VAL A 320 -23.09 11.96 -6.62
CA VAL A 320 -23.35 11.91 -5.19
C VAL A 320 -22.16 11.37 -4.41
N THR A 321 -21.98 11.84 -3.18
CA THR A 321 -20.93 11.38 -2.27
C THR A 321 -21.21 11.87 -0.84
N TYR A 322 -20.74 11.13 0.15
CA TYR A 322 -20.67 11.60 1.53
C TYR A 322 -19.45 12.47 1.84
N GLY A 323 -18.48 12.55 0.92
CA GLY A 323 -17.26 13.35 1.06
C GLY A 323 -17.37 14.78 0.51
N MET A 324 -16.27 15.53 0.62
CA MET A 324 -16.16 16.93 0.19
C MET A 324 -14.94 17.14 -0.73
N ASP A 325 -14.90 18.27 -1.44
CA ASP A 325 -13.71 18.71 -2.18
C ASP A 325 -12.55 19.02 -1.21
N TYR A 326 -11.33 18.68 -1.64
CA TYR A 326 -10.08 18.89 -0.90
C TYR A 326 -9.59 20.34 -0.94
N THR A 327 -10.02 21.15 -1.91
CA THR A 327 -9.31 22.40 -2.26
C THR A 327 -10.12 23.69 -2.17
N THR A 328 -11.46 23.64 -2.26
CA THR A 328 -12.28 24.86 -2.37
C THR A 328 -13.20 25.09 -1.16
N PRO A 329 -13.05 26.20 -0.42
CA PRO A 329 -14.08 26.70 0.49
C PRO A 329 -15.28 27.32 -0.26
N PRO A 330 -16.54 27.10 0.18
CA PRO A 330 -16.93 26.17 1.23
C PRO A 330 -16.73 24.73 0.76
N GLN A 331 -16.17 23.87 1.64
CA GLN A 331 -15.91 22.45 1.37
C GLN A 331 -17.22 21.75 1.03
N ARG A 332 -17.53 21.68 -0.26
CA ARG A 332 -18.71 21.05 -0.84
C ARG A 332 -18.26 20.28 -2.06
N TRP A 333 -18.88 19.15 -2.31
CA TRP A 333 -18.65 18.44 -3.55
C TRP A 333 -19.33 19.20 -4.70
N PRO A 334 -18.60 19.58 -5.78
CA PRO A 334 -19.10 20.51 -6.79
C PRO A 334 -20.28 19.97 -7.61
N LEU A 335 -20.35 18.66 -7.81
CA LEU A 335 -21.40 18.03 -8.61
C LEU A 335 -22.67 17.69 -7.82
N SER A 336 -22.58 17.63 -6.49
CA SER A 336 -23.71 17.17 -5.66
C SER A 336 -24.61 18.34 -5.26
N PRO A 337 -25.89 18.37 -5.68
CA PRO A 337 -26.81 19.48 -5.39
C PRO A 337 -27.13 19.61 -3.89
N ALA A 338 -27.09 18.50 -3.15
CA ALA A 338 -27.16 18.44 -1.69
C ALA A 338 -25.86 17.84 -1.13
N VAL A 339 -25.37 18.35 0.00
CA VAL A 339 -24.16 17.81 0.64
C VAL A 339 -24.51 16.48 1.31
N SER A 340 -23.62 15.49 1.19
CA SER A 340 -23.71 14.22 1.93
C SER A 340 -25.00 13.43 1.69
N THR A 341 -25.32 13.20 0.41
CA THR A 341 -26.47 12.39 -0.01
C THR A 341 -26.04 11.31 -1.00
N HIS A 342 -26.94 10.36 -1.25
CA HIS A 342 -26.90 9.38 -2.34
C HIS A 342 -28.28 9.27 -3.02
N GLU A 343 -29.04 10.36 -3.02
CA GLU A 343 -30.36 10.41 -3.63
C GLU A 343 -30.33 9.99 -5.11
N GLY A 344 -31.26 9.12 -5.51
CA GLY A 344 -31.32 8.58 -6.87
C GLY A 344 -30.32 7.46 -7.17
N HIS A 345 -29.46 7.08 -6.20
CA HIS A 345 -28.43 6.06 -6.35
C HIS A 345 -28.46 5.05 -5.20
N THR A 346 -27.75 3.93 -5.38
CA THR A 346 -27.59 2.92 -4.32
C THR A 346 -26.71 3.49 -3.21
N ARG A 347 -27.18 3.42 -1.97
CA ARG A 347 -26.44 3.94 -0.82
C ARG A 347 -25.40 2.92 -0.32
N PRO A 348 -24.23 3.38 0.15
CA PRO A 348 -23.36 2.54 0.96
C PRO A 348 -24.04 2.11 2.24
N ARG A 349 -23.63 0.95 2.77
CA ARG A 349 -24.12 0.44 4.05
C ARG A 349 -23.40 1.08 5.23
N LEU A 350 -22.20 1.60 5.01
CA LEU A 350 -21.46 2.42 5.96
C LEU A 350 -20.61 3.42 5.21
N ALA A 351 -20.58 4.67 5.70
CA ALA A 351 -19.66 5.69 5.23
C ALA A 351 -18.81 6.21 6.40
N PHE A 352 -17.51 6.39 6.18
CA PHE A 352 -16.59 6.97 7.14
C PHE A 352 -16.35 8.45 6.81
N VAL A 353 -16.80 9.32 7.72
CA VAL A 353 -16.57 10.76 7.66
C VAL A 353 -16.00 11.18 9.02
N PRO A 354 -14.68 11.42 9.14
CA PRO A 354 -13.68 11.52 8.07
C PRO A 354 -13.23 10.17 7.48
N SER A 355 -12.59 10.22 6.30
CA SER A 355 -12.03 9.05 5.61
C SER A 355 -10.95 8.36 6.44
N VAL A 356 -11.03 7.03 6.50
CA VAL A 356 -10.06 6.16 7.19
C VAL A 356 -8.95 5.67 6.25
N GLY A 357 -9.01 6.04 4.97
CA GLY A 357 -8.17 5.47 3.91
C GLY A 357 -8.48 3.99 3.75
N ILE A 358 -9.76 3.67 3.56
CA ILE A 358 -10.28 2.30 3.52
C ILE A 358 -9.58 1.45 2.45
N SER A 359 -9.22 0.21 2.76
CA SER A 359 -8.47 -0.64 1.83
C SER A 359 -9.14 -2.00 1.69
N ALA A 360 -8.40 -3.11 1.76
CA ALA A 360 -8.97 -4.43 1.56
C ALA A 360 -10.11 -4.78 2.52
N ILE A 361 -11.00 -5.63 2.03
CA ILE A 361 -12.07 -6.24 2.80
C ILE A 361 -11.97 -7.76 2.68
N ALA A 362 -12.20 -8.45 3.79
CA ALA A 362 -12.28 -9.91 3.84
C ALA A 362 -13.45 -10.31 4.75
N GLN A 363 -13.77 -11.60 4.81
CA GLN A 363 -14.66 -12.14 5.83
C GLN A 363 -13.86 -12.95 6.85
N ALA A 364 -14.16 -12.79 8.13
CA ALA A 364 -13.50 -13.55 9.18
C ALA A 364 -13.79 -15.05 9.03
N ASP A 365 -12.76 -15.88 9.19
CA ASP A 365 -12.94 -17.33 9.23
C ASP A 365 -13.65 -17.73 10.54
N PRO A 366 -14.80 -18.44 10.48
CA PRO A 366 -15.60 -18.73 11.66
C PRO A 366 -14.97 -19.79 12.57
N VAL A 367 -14.01 -20.58 12.08
CA VAL A 367 -13.29 -21.56 12.90
C VAL A 367 -12.16 -20.87 13.64
N GLN A 368 -11.41 -20.02 12.96
CA GLN A 368 -10.30 -19.29 13.57
C GLN A 368 -10.78 -18.15 14.48
N PHE A 369 -11.87 -17.46 14.11
CA PHE A 369 -12.43 -16.32 14.82
C PHE A 369 -13.93 -16.54 15.12
N PRO A 370 -14.29 -17.47 16.01
CA PRO A 370 -15.69 -17.85 16.25
C PRO A 370 -16.56 -16.68 16.72
N ASN A 371 -16.03 -15.75 17.51
CA ASN A 371 -16.78 -14.58 17.98
C ASN A 371 -16.92 -13.48 16.91
N TRP A 372 -16.25 -13.65 15.77
CA TRP A 372 -16.37 -12.81 14.58
C TRP A 372 -16.97 -13.58 13.40
N ALA A 373 -17.59 -14.74 13.63
CA ALA A 373 -18.20 -15.53 12.57
C ALA A 373 -19.18 -14.68 11.74
N GLY A 374 -18.97 -14.68 10.42
CA GLY A 374 -19.77 -13.90 9.47
C GLY A 374 -19.41 -12.40 9.38
N SER A 375 -18.62 -11.86 10.32
CA SER A 375 -18.17 -10.46 10.28
C SER A 375 -17.27 -10.19 9.08
N LEU A 376 -17.41 -9.00 8.51
CA LEU A 376 -16.48 -8.42 7.56
C LEU A 376 -15.29 -7.82 8.31
N LEU A 377 -14.13 -7.85 7.67
CA LEU A 377 -12.87 -7.33 8.16
C LEU A 377 -12.42 -6.25 7.18
N VAL A 378 -12.49 -5.00 7.60
CA VAL A 378 -12.22 -3.83 6.77
C VAL A 378 -10.89 -3.20 7.20
N ALA A 379 -9.87 -3.30 6.34
CA ALA A 379 -8.58 -2.68 6.58
C ALA A 379 -8.63 -1.16 6.31
N SER A 380 -7.70 -0.44 6.94
CA SER A 380 -7.53 0.99 6.72
C SER A 380 -6.07 1.42 6.73
N MET A 381 -5.72 2.27 5.78
CA MET A 381 -4.38 2.83 5.62
C MET A 381 -4.18 4.09 6.48
N ARG A 382 -5.12 5.04 6.46
CA ARG A 382 -4.95 6.32 7.18
C ARG A 382 -5.22 6.16 8.66
N ALA A 383 -6.27 5.42 9.04
CA ALA A 383 -6.59 5.13 10.43
C ALA A 383 -5.72 4.02 11.05
N GLN A 384 -4.94 3.29 10.24
CA GLN A 384 -4.04 2.22 10.69
C GLN A 384 -4.72 1.15 11.57
N THR A 385 -5.97 0.86 11.25
CA THR A 385 -6.93 0.12 12.08
C THR A 385 -7.61 -0.95 11.25
N LEU A 386 -7.79 -2.13 11.82
CA LEU A 386 -8.67 -3.16 11.27
C LEU A 386 -10.05 -2.97 11.89
N PHE A 387 -11.08 -2.75 11.09
CA PHE A 387 -12.46 -2.64 11.55
C PHE A 387 -13.16 -3.99 11.40
N VAL A 388 -13.72 -4.50 12.50
CA VAL A 388 -14.55 -5.70 12.48
C VAL A 388 -16.01 -5.26 12.37
N VAL A 389 -16.60 -5.51 11.21
CA VAL A 389 -17.92 -5.01 10.83
C VAL A 389 -18.91 -6.16 10.84
N ARG A 390 -19.92 -6.10 11.72
CA ARG A 390 -21.00 -7.08 11.79
C ARG A 390 -22.17 -6.65 10.94
N THR A 391 -22.75 -7.64 10.26
CA THR A 391 -23.93 -7.45 9.41
C THR A 391 -25.10 -8.27 9.93
N GLU A 392 -26.32 -7.75 9.74
CA GLU A 392 -27.57 -8.49 9.93
C GLU A 392 -28.43 -8.27 8.69
N GLY A 393 -28.65 -9.34 7.92
CA GLY A 393 -29.09 -9.18 6.53
C GLY A 393 -28.18 -8.18 5.82
N ASP A 394 -28.77 -7.25 5.09
CA ASP A 394 -28.03 -6.28 4.25
C ASP A 394 -27.49 -5.06 5.02
N GLU A 395 -27.74 -4.96 6.32
CA GLU A 395 -27.36 -3.80 7.12
C GLU A 395 -26.11 -4.05 7.96
N ILE A 396 -25.33 -2.99 8.17
CA ILE A 396 -24.22 -3.00 9.12
C ILE A 396 -24.76 -2.54 10.48
N ILE A 397 -24.70 -3.41 11.48
CA ILE A 397 -25.25 -3.15 12.82
C ILE A 397 -24.18 -2.73 13.83
N PHE A 398 -22.90 -3.03 13.54
CA PHE A 398 -21.81 -2.76 14.47
C PHE A 398 -20.45 -2.73 13.76
N SER A 399 -19.55 -1.87 14.25
CA SER A 399 -18.17 -1.76 13.79
C SER A 399 -17.22 -1.57 14.98
N GLU A 400 -16.30 -2.50 15.17
CA GLU A 400 -15.26 -2.43 16.20
C GLU A 400 -13.91 -2.05 15.59
N PRO A 401 -13.28 -0.95 16.04
CA PRO A 401 -11.92 -0.61 15.62
C PRO A 401 -10.87 -1.40 16.42
N ILE A 402 -9.97 -2.09 15.72
CA ILE A 402 -8.78 -2.75 16.28
C ILE A 402 -7.52 -2.03 15.78
N PRO A 403 -6.93 -1.11 16.56
CA PRO A 403 -5.75 -0.38 16.14
C PRO A 403 -4.55 -1.32 16.00
N LEU A 404 -4.03 -1.42 14.78
CA LEU A 404 -2.81 -2.20 14.52
C LEU A 404 -1.58 -1.29 14.40
N ASN A 405 -1.77 0.02 14.18
CA ASN A 405 -0.69 1.00 14.00
C ASN A 405 0.22 0.67 12.79
N PHE A 406 -0.38 0.07 11.77
CA PHE A 406 0.20 -0.15 10.45
C PHE A 406 -0.79 0.33 9.39
N ARG A 407 -0.30 0.88 8.29
CA ARG A 407 -1.13 1.17 7.11
C ARG A 407 -1.49 -0.16 6.46
N LEU A 408 -2.71 -0.64 6.64
CA LEU A 408 -3.12 -1.96 6.18
C LEU A 408 -3.50 -1.89 4.69
N ARG A 409 -2.79 -2.60 3.82
CA ARG A 409 -2.96 -2.56 2.36
C ARG A 409 -3.91 -3.63 1.88
N ASP A 410 -3.59 -4.89 2.20
CA ASP A 410 -4.29 -6.07 1.69
C ASP A 410 -4.50 -7.11 2.79
N ILE A 411 -5.55 -7.92 2.66
CA ILE A 411 -5.91 -9.01 3.57
C ILE A 411 -6.15 -10.29 2.76
N ALA A 412 -5.52 -11.38 3.17
CA ALA A 412 -5.80 -12.73 2.71
C ALA A 412 -6.12 -13.65 3.90
N THR A 413 -7.03 -14.61 3.69
CA THR A 413 -7.27 -15.70 4.65
C THR A 413 -6.42 -16.89 4.23
N LEU A 414 -5.56 -17.37 5.12
CA LEU A 414 -4.72 -18.55 4.91
C LEU A 414 -5.56 -19.83 4.97
N ALA A 415 -5.02 -20.95 4.47
CA ALA A 415 -5.72 -22.24 4.46
C ALA A 415 -6.17 -22.72 5.85
N ASP A 416 -5.47 -22.30 6.91
CA ASP A 416 -5.80 -22.61 8.30
C ASP A 416 -6.72 -21.57 8.98
N GLY A 417 -7.27 -20.63 8.21
CA GLY A 417 -8.20 -19.60 8.69
C GLY A 417 -7.53 -18.38 9.32
N ARG A 418 -6.20 -18.39 9.54
CA ARG A 418 -5.48 -17.19 10.00
C ARG A 418 -5.53 -16.09 8.95
N LEU A 419 -5.41 -14.84 9.40
CA LEU A 419 -5.35 -13.69 8.50
C LEU A 419 -3.89 -13.35 8.22
N ALA A 420 -3.55 -13.19 6.95
CA ALA A 420 -2.36 -12.50 6.51
C ALA A 420 -2.74 -11.09 6.06
N ILE A 421 -2.08 -10.07 6.60
CA ILE A 421 -2.31 -8.67 6.24
C ILE A 421 -1.01 -8.07 5.75
N LEU A 422 -0.99 -7.66 4.49
CA LEU A 422 0.10 -6.87 3.94
C LEU A 422 -0.06 -5.43 4.44
N ALA A 423 0.95 -4.91 5.13
CA ALA A 423 1.04 -3.49 5.44
C ALA A 423 1.88 -2.76 4.39
N ASP A 424 1.58 -1.49 4.10
CA ASP A 424 2.42 -0.68 3.19
C ASP A 424 3.87 -0.70 3.70
N GLY A 425 4.79 -1.09 2.81
CA GLY A 425 6.19 -1.33 3.16
C GLY A 425 6.51 -2.82 3.19
N SER A 426 7.48 -3.22 4.01
CA SER A 426 8.00 -4.60 4.06
C SER A 426 7.42 -5.47 5.16
N THR A 427 6.18 -5.20 5.61
CA THR A 427 5.62 -5.87 6.79
C THR A 427 4.40 -6.71 6.43
N LEU A 428 4.45 -7.98 6.79
CA LEU A 428 3.32 -8.90 6.80
C LEU A 428 2.89 -9.12 8.26
N LEU A 429 1.61 -8.92 8.57
CA LEU A 429 1.03 -9.27 9.86
C LEU A 429 0.27 -10.59 9.71
N VAL A 430 0.54 -11.54 10.58
CA VAL A 430 -0.26 -12.77 10.70
C VAL A 430 -1.08 -12.66 11.99
N ILE A 431 -2.40 -12.70 11.85
CA ILE A 431 -3.35 -12.56 12.97
C ILE A 431 -4.06 -13.88 13.19
N GLU A 432 -4.13 -14.27 14.46
CA GLU A 432 -4.82 -15.47 14.91
C GLU A 432 -5.53 -15.23 16.24
N ASN A 433 -6.52 -16.06 16.57
CA ASN A 433 -7.11 -16.05 17.90
C ASN A 433 -6.10 -16.58 18.92
N ALA A 434 -5.83 -15.79 19.97
CA ALA A 434 -4.81 -16.12 20.97
C ALA A 434 -5.18 -17.33 21.84
N ASP A 435 -6.47 -17.68 21.89
CA ASP A 435 -7.01 -18.82 22.65
C ASP A 435 -6.90 -20.14 21.88
N MET A 436 -6.58 -20.10 20.59
CA MET A 436 -6.34 -21.30 19.77
C MET A 436 -4.93 -21.89 20.03
N PRO A 437 -4.72 -23.21 19.84
CA PRO A 437 -3.41 -23.84 20.00
C PRO A 437 -2.31 -23.14 19.21
N GLN A 438 -1.21 -22.80 19.88
CA GLN A 438 -0.13 -22.03 19.28
C GLN A 438 0.54 -22.78 18.12
N ARG A 439 0.70 -22.08 16.99
CA ARG A 439 1.62 -22.47 15.92
C ARG A 439 2.75 -21.45 15.85
N ASN A 440 3.99 -21.92 15.87
CA ASN A 440 5.14 -21.03 15.80
C ASN A 440 5.22 -20.38 14.41
N VAL A 441 5.11 -19.05 14.33
CA VAL A 441 5.51 -18.28 13.15
C VAL A 441 7.01 -17.98 13.27
N GLU A 442 7.84 -18.97 12.92
CA GLU A 442 9.29 -18.79 12.75
C GLU A 442 9.65 -18.76 11.26
N VAL A 443 10.02 -17.58 10.76
CA VAL A 443 10.42 -17.39 9.36
C VAL A 443 11.88 -17.79 9.22
N ALA A 444 12.12 -18.99 8.69
CA ALA A 444 13.46 -19.50 8.46
C ALA A 444 14.04 -18.88 7.19
N ALA A 445 15.20 -18.21 7.33
CA ALA A 445 16.00 -17.72 6.22
C ALA A 445 15.31 -16.65 5.34
N PHE A 446 15.17 -15.43 5.86
CA PHE A 446 15.47 -14.28 5.01
C PHE A 446 16.98 -14.14 4.99
N GLN A 447 17.65 -14.99 4.21
CA GLN A 447 18.88 -14.51 3.60
C GLN A 447 18.48 -13.29 2.78
N SER A 448 19.25 -12.20 2.88
CA SER A 448 19.17 -11.13 1.90
C SER A 448 19.31 -11.78 0.53
N LEU A 449 18.18 -12.02 -0.15
CA LEU A 449 18.17 -12.58 -1.48
C LEU A 449 19.09 -11.70 -2.33
N PRO A 450 20.00 -12.29 -3.11
CA PRO A 450 20.65 -11.52 -4.15
C PRO A 450 19.53 -10.93 -5.04
N PRO A 451 19.66 -9.67 -5.48
CA PRO A 451 18.65 -9.04 -6.32
C PRO A 451 18.34 -9.94 -7.52
N ALA A 452 17.07 -9.98 -7.93
CA ALA A 452 16.67 -10.57 -9.21
C ALA A 452 17.63 -10.07 -10.31
N GLY A 453 18.18 -10.99 -11.08
CA GLY A 453 19.03 -10.65 -12.23
C GLY A 453 18.19 -10.50 -13.50
N PRO A 454 18.78 -10.08 -14.62
CA PRO A 454 19.87 -9.12 -14.73
C PRO A 454 19.29 -7.69 -14.65
N GLU A 455 19.79 -6.91 -13.71
CA GLU A 455 19.91 -5.47 -13.95
C GLU A 455 20.87 -5.28 -15.14
N GLU A 456 20.35 -5.26 -16.37
CA GLU A 456 21.01 -4.48 -17.41
C GLU A 456 20.73 -3.00 -17.12
N GLY A 457 21.53 -2.49 -16.19
CA GLY A 457 21.56 -1.09 -15.77
C GLY A 457 21.22 -0.88 -14.30
N ALA A 458 22.17 -1.19 -13.39
CA ALA A 458 22.60 -0.31 -12.28
C ALA A 458 23.07 -1.02 -10.98
N ARG A 459 24.16 -1.78 -11.05
CA ARG A 459 25.23 -1.60 -10.04
C ARG A 459 26.31 -0.78 -10.74
N THR A 460 26.28 0.55 -10.72
CA THR A 460 26.05 1.50 -9.63
C THR A 460 25.15 2.66 -10.08
N GLU A 461 24.83 3.60 -9.17
CA GLU A 461 24.42 4.99 -9.47
C GLU A 461 22.94 5.43 -9.36
N GLY A 462 22.13 4.77 -8.52
CA GLY A 462 21.07 5.53 -7.83
C GLY A 462 21.71 6.30 -6.68
N SER A 463 22.04 7.58 -6.85
CA SER A 463 22.63 8.37 -5.77
C SER A 463 21.69 8.39 -4.55
N ARG A 464 22.21 8.68 -3.35
CA ARG A 464 21.39 8.91 -2.14
C ARG A 464 20.20 9.86 -2.43
N VAL A 465 20.40 10.78 -3.37
CA VAL A 465 19.45 11.75 -3.89
C VAL A 465 18.36 11.10 -4.75
N ASP A 466 18.68 10.16 -5.63
CA ASP A 466 17.65 9.49 -6.46
C ASP A 466 16.69 8.65 -5.63
N TRP A 467 17.21 7.93 -4.63
CA TRP A 467 16.36 7.25 -3.65
C TRP A 467 15.56 8.24 -2.79
N GLY A 468 16.17 9.37 -2.46
CA GLY A 468 15.50 10.44 -1.73
C GLY A 468 14.34 11.03 -2.52
N ARG A 469 14.51 11.18 -3.85
CA ARG A 469 13.47 11.64 -4.77
C ARG A 469 12.27 10.72 -4.75
N SER A 470 12.48 9.42 -4.95
CA SER A 470 11.37 8.44 -4.92
C SER A 470 10.67 8.38 -3.57
N ALA A 471 11.42 8.45 -2.46
CA ALA A 471 10.82 8.47 -1.12
C ALA A 471 10.05 9.78 -0.83
N PHE A 472 10.55 10.90 -1.34
CA PHE A 472 9.90 12.21 -1.28
C PHE A 472 8.59 12.21 -2.06
N GLU A 473 8.63 11.71 -3.30
CA GLU A 473 7.44 11.56 -4.12
C GLU A 473 6.41 10.72 -3.37
N ALA A 474 6.80 9.53 -2.92
CA ALA A 474 5.95 8.57 -2.20
C ALA A 474 5.26 9.16 -0.97
N SER A 475 5.99 9.91 -0.15
CA SER A 475 5.56 10.25 1.22
C SER A 475 5.25 11.73 1.45
N CYS A 476 5.71 12.62 0.57
CA CYS A 476 5.69 14.07 0.79
C CYS A 476 5.00 14.85 -0.34
N ALA A 477 5.06 14.37 -1.60
CA ALA A 477 4.61 15.14 -2.76
C ALA A 477 3.09 15.39 -2.83
N ALA A 478 2.29 14.67 -2.05
CA ALA A 478 0.85 14.93 -1.94
C ALA A 478 0.54 16.28 -1.27
N CYS A 479 1.43 16.74 -0.38
CA CYS A 479 1.26 18.00 0.34
C CYS A 479 2.29 19.05 -0.08
N HIS A 480 3.48 18.65 -0.51
CA HIS A 480 4.61 19.54 -0.77
C HIS A 480 5.06 19.51 -2.22
N SER A 481 5.38 20.67 -2.77
CA SER A 481 6.02 20.79 -4.08
C SER A 481 7.53 21.09 -3.97
N VAL A 482 8.30 20.62 -4.95
CA VAL A 482 9.71 21.02 -5.19
C VAL A 482 9.87 21.92 -6.41
N SER A 483 8.78 22.44 -6.97
CA SER A 483 8.79 23.43 -8.05
C SER A 483 8.57 24.87 -7.56
N GLY A 484 8.30 25.07 -6.27
CA GLY A 484 7.94 26.37 -5.70
C GLY A 484 6.43 26.61 -5.54
N ALA A 485 5.60 25.72 -6.08
CA ALA A 485 4.15 25.80 -5.91
C ALA A 485 3.73 25.65 -4.43
N ARG A 486 2.78 26.48 -3.99
CA ARG A 486 2.20 26.40 -2.64
C ARG A 486 1.06 25.38 -2.64
N GLY A 487 1.00 24.53 -1.60
CA GLY A 487 -0.04 23.52 -1.44
C GLY A 487 -0.48 23.38 0.02
N VAL A 488 -0.96 22.20 0.39
CA VAL A 488 -1.30 21.84 1.79
C VAL A 488 -0.10 22.00 2.73
N GLY A 489 1.10 21.70 2.21
CA GLY A 489 2.40 21.97 2.83
C GLY A 489 3.14 23.11 2.11
N PRO A 490 4.12 23.76 2.78
CA PRO A 490 4.96 24.77 2.14
C PRO A 490 5.81 24.14 1.02
N PRO A 491 6.17 24.89 -0.03
CA PRO A 491 7.11 24.43 -1.04
C PRO A 491 8.47 24.11 -0.42
N LEU A 492 9.07 22.99 -0.82
CA LEU A 492 10.30 22.45 -0.25
C LEU A 492 11.53 22.61 -1.17
N ASN A 493 11.37 23.27 -2.31
CA ASN A 493 12.50 23.63 -3.16
C ASN A 493 13.45 24.60 -2.43
N GLY A 494 14.74 24.25 -2.39
CA GLY A 494 15.74 25.02 -1.65
C GLY A 494 15.46 25.07 -0.15
N VAL A 495 14.77 24.07 0.41
CA VAL A 495 14.46 24.06 1.85
C VAL A 495 15.70 23.89 2.70
N VAL A 496 16.70 23.13 2.26
CA VAL A 496 17.96 22.96 3.00
C VAL A 496 18.70 24.30 3.04
N GLY A 497 18.99 24.80 4.23
CA GLY A 497 19.56 26.11 4.50
C GLY A 497 18.52 27.22 4.73
N ARG A 498 17.24 27.00 4.40
CA ARG A 498 16.18 27.98 4.63
C ARG A 498 15.81 28.06 6.11
N ALA A 499 15.55 29.26 6.62
CA ALA A 499 15.07 29.44 7.98
C ALA A 499 13.75 28.70 8.21
N VAL A 500 13.59 28.12 9.40
CA VAL A 500 12.35 27.44 9.78
C VAL A 500 11.23 28.47 9.83
N ALA A 501 10.05 28.12 9.31
CA ALA A 501 8.86 28.97 9.24
C ALA A 501 9.07 30.35 8.57
N SER A 502 9.93 30.44 7.55
CA SER A 502 10.33 31.72 6.96
C SER A 502 9.66 32.11 5.64
N LEU A 503 8.78 31.28 5.06
CA LEU A 503 8.09 31.65 3.83
C LEU A 503 7.00 32.68 4.10
N GLU A 504 7.13 33.86 3.48
CA GLU A 504 6.18 34.95 3.61
C GLU A 504 4.79 34.55 3.08
N GLY A 505 3.76 34.83 3.89
CA GLY A 505 2.36 34.54 3.57
C GLY A 505 1.99 33.05 3.67
N TYR A 506 2.87 32.17 4.15
CA TYR A 506 2.51 30.78 4.43
C TYR A 506 2.09 30.61 5.90
N PRO A 507 0.91 30.01 6.21
CA PRO A 507 0.41 29.88 7.57
C PRO A 507 1.08 28.71 8.31
N TYR A 508 2.24 28.96 8.93
CA TYR A 508 2.95 27.94 9.70
C TYR A 508 2.28 27.63 11.06
N SER A 509 2.38 26.36 11.46
CA SER A 509 1.95 25.86 12.78
C SER A 509 2.60 26.64 13.92
N ALA A 510 1.92 26.70 15.07
CA ALA A 510 2.44 27.40 16.25
C ALA A 510 3.77 26.81 16.74
N GLY A 511 3.94 25.49 16.62
CA GLY A 511 5.19 24.80 16.95
C GLY A 511 6.36 25.20 16.04
N LEU A 512 6.14 25.26 14.73
CA LEU A 512 7.18 25.64 13.78
C LEU A 512 7.56 27.12 13.88
N ARG A 513 6.60 28.02 14.15
CA ARG A 513 6.86 29.47 14.33
C ARG A 513 7.78 29.76 15.52
N GLN A 514 7.76 28.91 16.54
CA GLN A 514 8.62 29.06 17.73
C GLN A 514 10.03 28.47 17.52
N ARG A 515 10.24 27.72 16.43
CA ARG A 515 11.51 27.06 16.17
C ARG A 515 12.47 28.02 15.48
N GLN A 516 13.57 28.33 16.16
CA GLN A 516 14.67 29.10 15.59
C GLN A 516 15.65 28.18 14.85
N GLY A 517 16.33 28.74 13.84
CA GLY A 517 17.36 28.06 13.05
C GLY A 517 16.97 27.83 11.59
N ALA A 518 17.86 27.15 10.86
CA ALA A 518 17.65 26.76 9.47
C ALA A 518 17.45 25.25 9.33
N TRP A 519 16.76 24.85 8.27
CA TRP A 519 16.59 23.44 7.92
C TRP A 519 17.91 22.84 7.45
N THR A 520 18.48 21.92 8.23
CA THR A 520 19.58 21.06 7.78
C THR A 520 19.03 19.71 7.30
N GLU A 521 19.82 18.94 6.56
CA GLU A 521 19.41 17.56 6.20
C GLU A 521 19.05 16.73 7.44
N SER A 522 19.82 16.85 8.53
CA SER A 522 19.55 16.15 9.77
C SER A 522 18.25 16.61 10.44
N ALA A 523 18.00 17.92 10.48
CA ALA A 523 16.78 18.48 11.05
C ALA A 523 15.54 18.09 10.24
N ILE A 524 15.64 18.06 8.90
CA ILE A 524 14.58 17.56 8.03
C ILE A 524 14.31 16.09 8.32
N ALA A 525 15.35 15.25 8.34
CA ALA A 525 15.20 13.81 8.58
C ALA A 525 14.58 13.52 9.96
N GLU A 526 14.94 14.30 10.99
CA GLU A 526 14.35 14.18 12.32
C GLU A 526 12.89 14.65 12.35
N PHE A 527 12.61 15.81 11.76
CA PHE A 527 11.28 16.40 11.72
C PHE A 527 10.27 15.50 11.00
N ILE A 528 10.58 15.01 9.80
CA ILE A 528 9.62 14.19 9.03
C ILE A 528 9.30 12.85 9.70
N LEU A 529 10.21 12.32 10.52
CA LEU A 529 9.95 11.11 11.30
C LEU A 529 9.05 11.40 12.51
N ARG A 530 9.29 12.53 13.19
CA ARG A 530 8.64 12.86 14.47
C ARG A 530 8.35 14.37 14.58
N PRO A 531 7.35 14.89 13.83
CA PRO A 531 7.09 16.32 13.78
C PRO A 531 6.75 16.93 15.14
N GLU A 532 5.88 16.26 15.91
CA GLU A 532 5.45 16.73 17.23
C GLU A 532 6.59 16.72 18.26
N ALA A 533 7.54 15.79 18.15
CA ALA A 533 8.70 15.76 19.03
C ALA A 533 9.74 16.84 18.66
N PHE A 534 9.88 17.13 17.37
CA PHE A 534 10.81 18.14 16.87
C PHE A 534 10.30 19.58 17.08
N ALA A 535 8.99 19.78 16.92
CA ALA A 535 8.29 21.04 17.13
C ALA A 535 6.87 20.76 17.69
N PRO A 536 6.68 20.80 19.03
CA PRO A 536 5.38 20.54 19.65
C PRO A 536 4.29 21.49 19.13
N GLY A 537 3.11 20.95 18.80
CA GLY A 537 2.05 21.68 18.12
C GLY A 537 2.33 21.89 16.63
N SER A 538 2.96 20.92 15.96
CA SER A 538 3.17 20.95 14.51
C SER A 538 1.99 20.32 13.78
N ASP A 539 1.46 21.03 12.77
CA ASP A 539 0.37 20.53 11.93
C ASP A 539 0.83 19.44 10.94
N MET A 540 2.15 19.21 10.82
CA MET A 540 2.70 18.17 9.94
C MET A 540 2.52 16.76 10.57
N PRO A 541 1.89 15.81 9.87
CA PRO A 541 1.77 14.43 10.36
C PRO A 541 3.11 13.68 10.28
N SER A 542 3.30 12.68 11.15
CA SER A 542 4.47 11.80 11.06
C SER A 542 4.45 10.99 9.76
N THR A 543 5.62 10.81 9.15
CA THR A 543 5.76 10.01 7.94
C THR A 543 6.10 8.55 8.30
N PRO A 544 5.63 7.55 7.53
CA PRO A 544 5.95 6.13 7.76
C PRO A 544 7.36 5.76 7.28
N LEU A 545 8.29 6.72 7.21
CA LEU A 545 9.65 6.50 6.74
C LEU A 545 10.51 5.83 7.80
N SER A 546 11.46 5.00 7.37
CA SER A 546 12.56 4.55 8.22
C SER A 546 13.61 5.66 8.41
N PRO A 547 14.46 5.61 9.45
CA PRO A 547 15.51 6.61 9.63
C PRO A 547 16.45 6.78 8.42
N PRO A 548 16.90 5.71 7.74
CA PRO A 548 17.66 5.85 6.49
C PRO A 548 16.83 6.45 5.34
N GLY A 549 15.53 6.15 5.27
CA GLY A 549 14.62 6.74 4.28
C GLY A 549 14.50 8.25 4.45
N ALA A 550 14.34 8.70 5.70
CA ALA A 550 14.27 10.12 6.02
C ALA A 550 15.57 10.87 5.67
N GLN A 551 16.73 10.27 5.92
CA GLN A 551 18.03 10.83 5.52
C GLN A 551 18.21 10.93 4.01
N ARG A 552 17.62 10.01 3.24
CA ARG A 552 17.65 10.06 1.78
C ARG A 552 16.75 11.16 1.25
N VAL A 553 15.52 11.29 1.76
CA VAL A 553 14.61 12.40 1.44
C VAL A 553 15.28 13.75 1.71
N ALA A 554 15.95 13.88 2.86
CA ALA A 554 16.69 15.09 3.20
C ALA A 554 17.81 15.41 2.20
N ALA A 555 18.60 14.40 1.78
CA ALA A 555 19.63 14.59 0.76
C ALA A 555 19.06 14.96 -0.61
N TYR A 556 17.90 14.41 -0.98
CA TYR A 556 17.22 14.83 -2.20
C TYR A 556 16.77 16.29 -2.13
N LEU A 557 16.16 16.68 -1.02
CA LEU A 557 15.75 18.07 -0.82
C LEU A 557 16.95 19.03 -0.86
N ALA A 558 18.14 18.58 -0.46
CA ALA A 558 19.38 19.34 -0.59
C ALA A 558 19.79 19.63 -2.05
N THR A 559 19.33 18.83 -3.02
CA THR A 559 19.61 19.07 -4.45
C THR A 559 18.58 19.97 -5.13
N THR A 560 17.45 20.25 -4.48
CA THR A 560 16.41 21.13 -5.04
C THR A 560 16.80 22.60 -4.86
N ARG A 561 16.63 23.43 -5.90
CA ARG A 561 17.03 24.85 -5.87
C ARG A 561 15.89 25.76 -5.40
N GLY A 562 16.23 26.82 -4.67
CA GLY A 562 15.29 27.89 -4.33
C GLY A 562 14.92 28.69 -5.58
N GLY A 563 13.63 28.99 -5.76
CA GLY A 563 13.16 29.80 -6.88
C GLY A 563 13.62 31.25 -6.73
N GLY A 564 14.67 31.62 -7.46
CA GLY A 564 15.17 32.98 -7.59
C GLY A 564 16.24 33.02 -8.68
N GLU A 565 15.96 33.79 -9.73
CA GLU A 565 16.75 34.07 -10.94
C GLU A 565 16.64 33.05 -12.09
N SER A 566 15.71 33.37 -12.99
CA SER A 566 15.85 33.12 -14.43
C SER A 566 17.25 33.50 -14.88
N GLN A 567 18.02 32.53 -15.39
CA GLN A 567 19.21 32.85 -16.18
C GLN A 567 18.76 33.54 -17.46
N HIS A 568 18.78 34.87 -17.45
CA HIS A 568 19.03 35.63 -18.66
C HIS A 568 20.37 35.13 -19.21
N THR A 569 20.32 34.31 -20.26
CA THR A 569 21.47 34.12 -21.13
C THR A 569 21.83 35.49 -21.68
N ALA A 570 22.94 36.04 -21.21
CA ALA A 570 23.55 37.24 -21.76
C ALA A 570 23.73 37.01 -23.26
N GLY A 571 22.99 37.77 -24.07
CA GLY A 571 23.16 37.80 -25.50
C GLY A 571 24.60 38.20 -25.82
N SER A 572 25.31 37.34 -26.54
CA SER A 572 26.55 37.71 -27.18
C SER A 572 26.24 38.79 -28.22
N ALA A 573 26.57 40.03 -27.88
CA ALA A 573 26.53 41.15 -28.81
C ALA A 573 27.43 40.85 -30.01
N THR A 574 26.84 40.70 -31.18
CA THR A 574 27.52 40.80 -32.47
C THR A 574 27.55 42.28 -32.88
N PRO A 575 28.67 42.85 -33.35
CA PRO A 575 28.71 44.25 -33.77
C PRO A 575 27.99 44.41 -35.12
N ASN A 576 27.00 45.29 -35.15
CA ASN A 576 26.37 45.78 -36.38
C ASN A 576 27.40 46.48 -37.28
N THR A 577 27.50 46.02 -38.53
CA THR A 577 28.06 46.80 -39.64
C THR A 577 26.88 47.32 -40.48
N PRO A 578 26.83 48.62 -40.85
CA PRO A 578 25.62 49.22 -41.40
C PRO A 578 25.55 49.07 -42.92
N SER A 579 24.34 48.87 -43.45
CA SER A 579 24.04 49.09 -44.85
C SER A 579 22.71 49.82 -45.01
N ARG A 580 22.88 51.13 -45.27
CA ARG A 580 22.02 52.11 -45.98
C ARG A 580 20.56 52.29 -45.58
#